data_AF-A0A354A4I0-F1
#
_entry.id   AF-A0A354A4I0-F1
#
_cell.length_a   1.000
_cell.length_b   1.000
_cell.length_c   1.000
_cell.angle_alpha   90.00
_cell.angle_beta   90.00
_cell.angle_gamma   90.00
#
_symmetry.space_group_name_H-M   'P 1'
#
loop_
_entity.id
_entity.type
_entity.pdbx_description
1 polymer ?
#
loop_
_entity_poly.entity_id
_entity_poly.type
_entity_poly.pdbx_seq_one_letter_code
_entity_poly.pdbx_strand_id
1 'polypeptide(L)' 'LIGERTKKEIGIQTVRAGDIVGEHTVLFGGLGERIEITHKASSRDTFARGALKAAQWVYKQTPGLYDMQDVLGLK' A
#
# COMPACT_ATOMS: atom_id res chain seq x y z
N LEU A 1 -19.97 3.46 -15.02
CA LEU A 1 -20.52 4.45 -14.06
C LEU A 1 -20.67 5.75 -14.81
N ILE A 2 -21.91 6.16 -15.05
CA ILE A 2 -22.26 7.41 -15.74
C ILE A 2 -23.13 8.20 -14.77
N GLY A 3 -22.80 9.48 -14.54
CA GLY A 3 -23.47 10.33 -13.55
C GLY A 3 -22.50 11.03 -12.59
N GLU A 4 -23.03 11.93 -11.76
CA GLU A 4 -22.28 12.64 -10.72
C GLU A 4 -21.77 11.68 -9.64
N ARG A 5 -20.53 11.89 -9.18
CA ARG A 5 -19.91 11.09 -8.12
C ARG A 5 -20.55 11.40 -6.77
N THR A 6 -20.96 10.39 -6.01
CA THR A 6 -21.47 10.61 -4.65
C THR A 6 -20.34 10.84 -3.63
N LYS A 7 -20.67 11.47 -2.50
CA LYS A 7 -19.70 11.79 -1.43
C LYS A 7 -19.07 10.57 -0.76
N LYS A 8 -19.66 9.37 -0.90
CA LYS A 8 -19.20 8.14 -0.22
C LYS A 8 -18.48 7.16 -1.15
N GLU A 9 -18.44 7.43 -2.44
CA GLU A 9 -17.83 6.54 -3.42
C GLU A 9 -16.30 6.54 -3.33
N ILE A 10 -15.70 5.34 -3.42
CA ILE A 10 -14.27 5.16 -3.65
C ILE A 10 -14.09 4.67 -5.08
N GLY A 11 -13.50 5.50 -5.93
CA GLY A 11 -13.20 5.14 -7.31
C GLY A 11 -12.04 4.15 -7.38
N ILE A 12 -12.20 3.09 -8.16
CA ILE A 12 -11.14 2.10 -8.42
C ILE A 12 -10.78 2.20 -9.90
N GLN A 13 -9.50 2.46 -10.17
CA GLN A 13 -8.94 2.52 -11.52
C GLN A 13 -7.77 1.55 -11.61
N THR A 14 -7.73 0.76 -12.67
CA THR A 14 -6.79 -0.34 -12.81
C THR A 14 -6.15 -0.29 -14.18
N VAL A 15 -4.83 -0.09 -14.21
CA VAL A 15 -4.04 -0.07 -15.45
C VAL A 15 -3.28 -1.39 -15.60
N ARG A 16 -3.15 -1.84 -16.85
CA ARG A 16 -2.32 -2.98 -17.25
C ARG A 16 -1.45 -2.52 -18.41
N ALA A 17 -0.13 -2.48 -18.20
CA ALA A 17 0.81 -2.06 -19.24
C ALA A 17 2.18 -2.70 -19.01
N GLY A 18 2.71 -3.31 -20.06
CA GLY A 18 4.09 -3.80 -20.12
C GLY A 18 4.52 -4.65 -18.92
N ASP A 19 5.67 -4.29 -18.36
CA ASP A 19 6.41 -4.96 -17.30
C ASP A 19 6.29 -4.27 -15.94
N ILE A 20 5.28 -3.40 -15.76
CA ILE A 20 5.04 -2.70 -14.50
C ILE A 20 4.83 -3.73 -13.38
N VAL A 21 5.76 -3.77 -12.42
CA VAL A 21 5.71 -4.70 -11.28
C VAL A 21 4.51 -4.37 -10.37
N GLY A 22 4.28 -3.09 -10.11
CA GLY A 22 3.13 -2.61 -9.36
C GLY A 22 3.26 -1.15 -8.96
N GLU A 23 2.22 -0.38 -9.25
CA GLU A 23 2.05 1.00 -8.81
C GLU A 23 0.65 1.16 -8.21
N HIS A 24 0.57 1.82 -7.06
CA HIS A 24 -0.69 2.12 -6.38
C HIS A 24 -0.67 3.57 -5.94
N THR A 25 -1.70 4.32 -6.30
CA THR A 25 -1.89 5.70 -5.85
C THR A 25 -3.25 5.82 -5.19
N VAL A 26 -3.25 6.37 -3.97
CA VAL A 26 -4.45 6.88 -3.31
C VAL A 26 -4.48 8.38 -3.52
N LEU A 27 -5.54 8.88 -4.16
CA LEU A 27 -5.73 10.29 -4.44
C LEU A 27 -6.88 10.85 -3.58
N PHE A 28 -6.59 11.93 -2.87
CA PHE A 28 -7.56 12.75 -2.17
C PHE A 28 -7.67 14.08 -2.91
N GLY A 29 -8.83 14.34 -3.52
CA GLY A 29 -9.09 15.57 -4.28
C GLY A 29 -10.04 16.50 -3.53
N GLY A 30 -9.65 17.76 -3.37
CA GLY A 30 -10.46 18.85 -2.83
C GLY A 30 -10.63 19.96 -3.87
N LEU A 31 -11.41 21.00 -3.53
CA LEU A 31 -11.52 22.18 -4.40
C LEU A 31 -10.19 22.93 -4.37
N GLY A 32 -9.51 23.01 -5.52
CA GLY A 32 -8.25 23.77 -5.67
C GLY A 32 -6.98 23.02 -5.25
N GLU A 33 -7.08 21.79 -4.72
CA GLU A 33 -5.91 21.01 -4.30
C GLU A 33 -6.11 19.49 -4.41
N ARG A 34 -5.01 18.75 -4.32
CA ARG A 34 -4.99 17.29 -4.22
C ARG A 34 -3.81 16.81 -3.38
N ILE A 35 -4.02 15.71 -2.66
CA ILE A 35 -2.97 14.96 -1.96
C ILE A 35 -2.92 13.57 -2.57
N GLU A 36 -1.73 13.11 -2.93
CA GLU A 36 -1.50 11.81 -3.54
C GLU A 36 -0.48 11.01 -2.72
N ILE A 37 -0.85 9.79 -2.34
CA ILE A 37 0.05 8.84 -1.69
C ILE A 37 0.32 7.72 -2.69
N THR A 38 1.56 7.61 -3.14
CA THR A 38 1.94 6.68 -4.21
C THR A 38 3.02 5.70 -3.76
N HIS A 39 2.80 4.41 -3.99
CA HIS A 39 3.78 3.36 -3.83
C HIS A 39 4.11 2.73 -5.19
N LYS A 40 5.39 2.77 -5.57
CA LYS A 40 5.92 2.18 -6.82
C LYS A 40 6.94 1.10 -6.48
N ALA A 41 6.71 -0.12 -6.94
CA ALA A 41 7.67 -1.21 -6.81
C ALA A 41 8.51 -1.33 -8.09
N SER A 42 9.84 -1.30 -7.96
CA SER A 42 10.77 -1.57 -9.07
C SER A 42 11.10 -3.05 -9.23
N SER A 43 10.98 -3.84 -8.17
CA SER A 43 11.13 -5.30 -8.18
C SER A 43 10.32 -5.94 -7.04
N ARG A 44 10.18 -7.26 -7.08
CA ARG A 44 9.55 -8.03 -5.98
C ARG A 44 10.45 -8.16 -4.75
N ASP A 45 11.72 -7.76 -4.83
CA ASP A 45 12.66 -7.87 -3.71
C ASP A 45 12.25 -7.02 -2.51
N THR A 46 11.46 -5.96 -2.73
CA THR A 46 10.94 -5.15 -1.62
C THR A 46 10.14 -6.00 -0.62
N PHE A 47 9.34 -6.95 -1.13
CA PHE A 47 8.55 -7.85 -0.29
C PHE A 47 9.43 -8.92 0.37
N ALA A 48 10.42 -9.46 -0.34
CA ALA A 48 11.38 -10.41 0.21
C ALA A 48 12.19 -9.79 1.37
N ARG A 49 12.65 -8.54 1.21
CA ARG A 49 13.32 -7.80 2.29
C ARG A 49 12.39 -7.55 3.49
N GLY A 50 11.13 -7.23 3.24
CA GLY A 50 10.11 -7.11 4.29
C GLY A 50 9.94 -8.41 5.10
N ALA A 51 9.86 -9.55 4.41
CA ALA A 51 9.77 -10.86 5.06
C ALA A 51 11.01 -11.19 5.90
N LEU A 52 12.22 -10.92 5.39
CA LEU A 52 13.46 -11.10 6.16
C LEU A 52 13.52 -10.21 7.40
N LYS A 53 13.08 -8.95 7.28
CA LYS A 53 12.96 -8.03 8.43
C LYS A 53 11.98 -8.56 9.47
N ALA A 54 10.81 -9.05 9.04
CA ALA A 54 9.83 -9.66 9.92
C ALA A 54 10.37 -10.91 10.63
N ALA A 55 11.12 -11.77 9.92
CA ALA A 55 11.75 -12.95 10.50
C ALA A 55 12.79 -12.59 11.58
N GLN A 56 13.61 -11.57 11.35
CA GLN A 56 14.56 -11.08 12.36
C GLN A 56 13.85 -10.44 13.57
N TRP A 57 12.75 -9.74 13.32
CA TRP A 57 11.97 -9.09 14.37
C TRP A 57 11.23 -10.10 15.26
N VAL A 58 10.58 -11.11 14.66
CA VAL A 58 9.73 -12.09 15.37
C VAL A 58 10.54 -13.02 16.29
N TYR A 59 11.82 -13.25 15.97
CA TYR A 59 12.73 -14.06 16.81
C TYR A 59 12.83 -13.56 18.27
N LYS A 60 12.55 -12.28 18.50
CA LYS A 60 12.62 -11.65 19.84
C LYS A 60 11.26 -11.53 20.53
N GLN A 61 10.18 -11.97 19.89
CA GLN A 61 8.81 -11.78 20.39
C GLN A 61 8.28 -13.03 21.10
N THR A 62 7.32 -12.82 21.98
CA THR A 62 6.53 -13.91 22.57
C THR A 62 5.65 -14.59 21.53
N PRO A 63 5.13 -15.81 21.77
CA PRO A 63 4.15 -16.42 20.88
C PRO A 63 2.91 -15.53 20.69
N GLY A 64 2.52 -15.30 19.44
CA GLY A 64 1.41 -14.43 19.09
C GLY A 64 1.20 -14.37 17.58
N LEU A 65 0.10 -13.74 17.16
CA LEU A 65 -0.17 -13.42 15.76
C LEU A 65 0.19 -11.94 15.53
N TYR A 66 1.15 -11.71 14.65
CA TYR A 66 1.69 -10.38 14.35
C TYR A 66 1.51 -10.03 12.87
N ASP A 67 1.49 -8.75 12.56
CA ASP A 67 1.47 -8.20 11.20
C ASP A 67 2.64 -7.23 10.97
N MET A 68 2.72 -6.66 9.76
CA MET A 68 3.79 -5.71 9.43
C MET A 68 3.68 -4.37 10.15
N GLN A 69 2.52 -3.99 10.69
CA GLN A 69 2.43 -2.78 11.51
C GLN A 69 3.14 -2.98 12.85
N ASP A 70 3.09 -4.19 13.43
CA ASP A 70 3.88 -4.55 14.62
C ASP A 70 5.38 -4.49 14.30
N VAL A 71 5.80 -5.09 13.18
CA VAL A 71 7.20 -5.11 12.72
C VAL A 71 7.75 -3.70 12.46
N LEU A 72 6.89 -2.78 12.01
CA LEU A 72 7.26 -1.40 11.68
C LEU A 72 7.04 -0.41 12.83
N GLY A 73 6.42 -0.83 13.95
CA GLY A 73 6.11 0.05 15.07
C GLY A 73 5.06 1.12 14.73
N LEU A 74 4.03 0.73 13.98
CA LEU A 74 2.96 1.62 13.50
C LEU A 74 1.60 1.37 14.18
N LYS A 75 1.57 0.53 15.21
CA LYS A 75 0.43 0.37 16.13
C LYS A 75 0.65 1.13 17.43
#